data_AF-A0A1B6JDE3-F1
#
_entry.id   AF-A0A1B6JDE3-F1
#
_cell.length_a   1.000
_cell.length_b   1.000
_cell.length_c   1.000
_cell.angle_alpha   90.00
_cell.angle_beta   90.00
_cell.angle_gamma   90.00
#
_symmetry.space_group_name_H-M   'P 1'
#
loop_
_entity.id
_entity.type
_entity.pdbx_description
1 polymer ?
#
loop_
_entity_poly.entity_id
_entity_poly.type
_entity_poly.pdbx_seq_one_letter_code
_entity_poly.pdbx_strand_id
1 'polypeptide(L)'
;MDFAVDDNGLWVIYGLANSNNTVVVKMDAKDLEIQYAWNISVSHRKAGEMFIVCGVLYVVQSNTETTTNIRFALDLFTNKRVEVDIPFTNPFRRTTMIGYNHKNKELYTWDKGNQLTYPIRYHDQGLANQTNKEEQGTADSAYYNQTGFEVD
;
A
#
# COMPACT_ATOMS: atom_id res chain seq x y z
N MET A 1 4.16 13.36 3.76
CA MET A 1 4.78 12.26 4.54
C MET A 1 3.66 11.74 5.38
N ASP A 2 3.36 10.46 5.21
CA ASP A 2 2.16 9.84 5.73
C ASP A 2 2.55 8.54 6.43
N PHE A 3 1.95 8.31 7.60
CA PHE A 3 2.05 7.02 8.28
C PHE A 3 0.91 6.13 7.82
N ALA A 4 1.22 4.86 7.59
CA ALA A 4 0.23 3.84 7.24
C ALA A 4 0.40 2.60 8.12
N VAL A 5 -0.70 1.91 8.37
CA VAL A 5 -0.72 0.65 9.11
C VAL A 5 -1.53 -0.36 8.31
N ASP A 6 -1.04 -1.59 8.24
CA ASP A 6 -1.77 -2.71 7.65
C ASP A 6 -1.55 -4.00 8.46
N ASP A 7 -1.96 -5.13 7.89
CA ASP A 7 -1.78 -6.46 8.45
C ASP A 7 -0.31 -6.86 8.70
N ASN A 8 0.66 -6.17 8.08
CA ASN A 8 2.09 -6.44 8.23
C ASN A 8 2.79 -5.48 9.20
N GLY A 9 2.14 -4.40 9.64
CA GLY A 9 2.69 -3.48 10.65
C GLY A 9 2.71 -2.00 10.21
N LEU A 10 3.73 -1.27 10.65
CA LEU A 10 3.87 0.18 10.46
C LEU A 10 4.68 0.52 9.20
N TRP A 11 4.22 1.53 8.47
CA TRP A 11 4.82 2.03 7.26
C TRP A 11 4.89 3.56 7.25
N VAL A 12 5.86 4.10 6.52
CA VAL A 12 5.99 5.53 6.21
C VAL A 12 6.10 5.73 4.72
N ILE A 13 5.32 6.67 4.19
CA ILE A 13 5.30 7.03 2.77
C ILE A 13 5.70 8.49 2.64
N TYR A 14 6.73 8.81 1.85
CA TYR A 14 7.16 10.19 1.66
C TYR A 14 7.82 10.42 0.31
N GLY A 15 7.68 11.64 -0.22
CA GLY A 15 8.42 12.07 -1.41
C GLY A 15 9.84 12.53 -1.09
N LEU A 16 10.78 12.29 -2.00
CA LEU A 16 12.12 12.87 -1.92
C LEU A 16 12.12 14.32 -2.44
N ALA A 17 12.92 15.20 -1.83
CA ALA A 17 12.98 16.61 -2.24
C ALA A 17 13.55 16.79 -3.67
N ASN A 18 14.59 16.01 -4.00
CA ASN A 18 15.36 16.12 -5.25
C ASN A 18 14.96 15.10 -6.32
N SER A 19 13.82 14.42 -6.13
CA SER A 19 13.31 13.40 -7.03
C SER A 19 11.79 13.45 -7.06
N ASN A 20 11.18 12.96 -8.13
CA ASN A 20 9.73 12.79 -8.15
C ASN A 20 9.30 11.51 -7.40
N ASN A 21 10.22 10.60 -7.11
CA ASN A 21 9.89 9.29 -6.55
C ASN A 21 9.27 9.36 -5.16
N THR A 22 8.56 8.28 -4.84
CA THR A 22 8.00 8.02 -3.53
C THR A 22 8.88 6.98 -2.84
N VAL A 23 9.29 7.26 -1.61
CA VAL A 23 9.93 6.29 -0.74
C VAL A 23 8.87 5.70 0.18
N VAL A 24 8.89 4.38 0.30
CA VAL A 24 8.10 3.64 1.29
C VAL A 24 9.08 2.96 2.23
N VAL A 25 8.83 3.07 3.53
CA VAL A 25 9.67 2.46 4.57
C VAL A 25 8.77 1.62 5.46
N LYS A 26 9.19 0.39 5.74
CA LYS A 26 8.60 -0.46 6.77
C LYS A 26 9.39 -0.28 8.05
N MET A 27 8.68 -0.10 9.16
CA MET A 27 9.30 0.12 10.47
C MET A 27 8.73 -0.84 11.51
N ASP A 28 9.53 -1.14 12.52
CA ASP A 28 9.04 -1.77 13.74
C ASP A 28 8.17 -0.78 14.53
N ALA A 29 7.02 -1.23 15.04
CA ALA A 29 6.08 -0.35 15.71
C ALA A 29 6.46 -0.02 17.17
N LYS A 30 7.39 -0.78 17.76
CA LYS A 30 7.80 -0.66 19.17
C LYS A 30 8.95 0.33 19.35
N ASP A 31 9.98 0.24 18.52
CA ASP A 31 11.20 1.06 18.62
C ASP A 31 11.42 1.98 17.41
N LEU A 32 10.59 1.88 16.36
CA LEU A 32 10.67 2.67 15.14
C LEU A 32 11.93 2.40 14.30
N GLU A 33 12.60 1.26 14.50
CA GLU A 33 13.71 0.85 13.65
C GLU A 33 13.22 0.55 12.22
N ILE A 34 14.02 0.95 11.23
CA ILE A 34 13.73 0.71 9.82
C ILE A 34 14.01 -0.76 9.51
N GLN A 35 13.00 -1.48 9.03
CA GLN A 35 13.13 -2.88 8.62
C GLN A 35 13.47 -2.97 7.13
N TYR A 36 12.76 -2.20 6.30
CA TYR A 36 12.93 -2.22 4.84
C TYR A 36 12.62 -0.86 4.23
N ALA A 37 13.29 -0.53 3.13
CA ALA A 37 12.98 0.66 2.35
C ALA A 37 12.87 0.36 0.84
N TRP A 38 11.94 1.04 0.18
CA TRP A 38 11.71 0.96 -1.26
C TRP A 38 11.68 2.35 -1.88
N ASN A 39 12.39 2.51 -3.00
CA ASN A 39 12.34 3.72 -3.82
C ASN A 39 11.47 3.46 -5.05
N ILE A 40 10.23 3.95 -5.00
CA ILE A 40 9.20 3.70 -6.01
C ILE A 40 9.17 4.84 -7.03
N SER A 41 9.28 4.48 -8.31
CA SER A 41 9.18 5.40 -9.45
C SER A 41 7.74 5.89 -9.72
N VAL A 42 7.06 6.32 -8.66
CA VAL A 42 5.74 6.98 -8.68
C VAL A 42 5.93 8.41 -8.19
N SER A 43 5.35 9.36 -8.93
CA SER A 43 5.46 10.76 -8.57
C SER A 43 4.64 11.10 -7.31
N HIS A 44 5.30 11.28 -6.17
CA HIS A 44 4.61 11.58 -4.90
C HIS A 44 3.73 12.83 -5.02
N ARG A 45 4.19 13.84 -5.76
CA ARG A 45 3.48 15.12 -5.97
C ARG A 45 2.28 15.02 -6.93
N LYS A 46 2.21 13.97 -7.74
CA LYS A 46 1.10 13.76 -8.71
C LYS A 46 0.08 12.76 -8.21
N ALA A 47 0.42 11.96 -7.19
CA ALA A 47 -0.55 11.12 -6.54
C ALA A 47 -1.54 12.00 -5.77
N GLY A 48 -2.82 11.63 -5.82
CA GLY A 48 -3.83 12.23 -4.97
C GLY A 48 -3.56 11.88 -3.51
N GLU A 49 -3.52 10.59 -3.22
CA GLU A 49 -3.23 10.00 -1.90
C GLU A 49 -2.65 8.59 -2.10
N MET A 50 -2.04 8.02 -1.05
CA MET A 50 -1.50 6.67 -1.07
C MET A 50 -1.83 5.93 0.22
N PHE A 51 -2.02 4.62 0.13
CA PHE A 51 -2.26 3.76 1.30
C PHE A 51 -1.73 2.36 1.05
N ILE A 52 -1.53 1.58 2.12
CA ILE A 52 -1.02 0.21 2.06
C ILE A 52 -2.05 -0.75 2.64
N VAL A 53 -2.29 -1.85 1.93
CA VAL A 53 -3.13 -2.98 2.39
C VAL A 53 -2.40 -4.27 2.05
N CYS A 54 -2.20 -5.13 3.04
CA CYS A 54 -1.53 -6.44 2.89
C CYS A 54 -0.17 -6.35 2.17
N GLY A 55 0.63 -5.31 2.43
CA GLY A 55 1.96 -5.11 1.85
C GLY A 55 1.94 -4.57 0.42
N VAL A 56 0.76 -4.21 -0.10
CA VAL A 56 0.61 -3.62 -1.43
C VAL A 56 0.34 -2.12 -1.29
N LEU A 57 1.18 -1.30 -1.92
CA LEU A 57 1.00 0.14 -2.03
C LEU A 57 -0.03 0.44 -3.12
N TYR A 58 -1.11 1.13 -2.78
CA TYR A 58 -2.13 1.63 -3.72
C TYR A 58 -2.04 3.15 -3.86
N VAL A 59 -2.21 3.65 -5.09
CA VAL A 59 -2.14 5.08 -5.40
C VAL A 59 -3.46 5.56 -5.97
N VAL A 60 -4.10 6.51 -5.27
CA VAL A 60 -5.28 7.22 -5.75
C VAL A 60 -4.83 8.31 -6.72
N GLN A 61 -5.43 8.35 -7.92
CA GLN A 61 -4.97 9.26 -8.98
C GLN A 61 -5.22 10.75 -8.66
N SER A 62 -6.36 11.09 -8.06
CA SER A 62 -6.71 12.47 -7.73
C SER A 62 -7.39 12.55 -6.38
N ASN A 63 -7.08 13.59 -5.61
CA ASN A 63 -7.76 13.96 -4.36
C ASN A 63 -8.75 15.13 -4.52
N THR A 64 -8.89 15.65 -5.76
CA THR A 64 -9.74 16.81 -6.07
C THR A 64 -10.88 16.47 -7.05
N GLU A 65 -10.76 15.39 -7.81
CA GLU A 65 -11.85 14.89 -8.65
C GLU A 65 -12.86 14.11 -7.81
N THR A 66 -14.16 14.34 -8.06
CA THR A 66 -15.22 13.61 -7.37
C THR A 66 -15.18 12.11 -7.66
N THR A 67 -14.92 11.75 -8.91
CA THR A 67 -14.73 10.37 -9.35
C THR A 67 -13.32 10.25 -9.89
N THR A 68 -12.55 9.31 -9.33
CA THR A 68 -11.16 9.04 -9.69
C THR A 68 -10.95 7.53 -9.75
N ASN A 69 -9.71 7.07 -9.94
CA ASN A 69 -9.39 5.65 -9.94
C ASN A 69 -8.10 5.36 -9.18
N ILE A 70 -7.94 4.10 -8.79
CA ILE A 70 -6.70 3.50 -8.34
C ILE A 70 -6.22 2.59 -9.47
N ARG A 71 -5.17 3.02 -10.18
CA ARG A 71 -4.61 2.32 -11.35
C ARG A 71 -3.16 1.88 -11.17
N PHE A 72 -2.58 2.21 -10.04
CA PHE A 72 -1.25 1.74 -9.67
C PHE A 72 -1.35 1.04 -8.33
N ALA A 73 -0.89 -0.20 -8.34
CA ALA A 73 -0.63 -0.98 -7.15
C ALA A 73 0.73 -1.70 -7.29
N LEU A 74 1.48 -1.78 -6.20
CA LEU A 74 2.78 -2.43 -6.16
C LEU A 74 2.88 -3.28 -4.89
N ASP A 75 3.09 -4.57 -5.07
CA ASP A 75 3.47 -5.45 -3.97
C ASP A 75 4.90 -5.10 -3.54
N LEU A 76 5.04 -4.64 -2.29
CA LEU A 76 6.31 -4.17 -1.75
C LEU A 76 7.26 -5.34 -1.46
N PHE A 77 6.77 -6.53 -1.12
CA PHE A 77 7.64 -7.65 -0.81
C PHE A 77 8.24 -8.27 -2.08
N THR A 78 7.47 -8.33 -3.16
CA THR A 78 7.90 -8.93 -4.43
C THR A 78 8.37 -7.91 -5.48
N ASN A 79 8.16 -6.61 -5.23
CA ASN A 79 8.36 -5.51 -6.18
C ASN A 79 7.64 -5.70 -7.52
N LYS A 80 6.52 -6.43 -7.52
CA LYS A 80 5.71 -6.68 -8.72
C LYS A 80 4.51 -5.75 -8.74
N ARG A 81 4.21 -5.21 -9.93
CA ARG A 81 2.97 -4.46 -10.12
C ARG A 81 1.78 -5.39 -10.02
N VAL A 82 0.75 -4.93 -9.34
CA VAL A 82 -0.56 -5.58 -9.29
C VAL A 82 -1.47 -4.87 -10.28
N GLU A 83 -2.10 -5.64 -11.16
CA GLU A 83 -3.06 -5.11 -12.13
C GLU A 83 -4.35 -4.71 -11.40
N VAL A 84 -4.67 -3.41 -11.44
CA VAL A 84 -5.83 -2.82 -10.78
C VAL A 84 -6.42 -1.71 -11.64
N ASP A 85 -7.76 -1.64 -11.67
CA ASP A 85 -8.52 -0.47 -12.12
C ASP A 85 -9.75 -0.36 -11.23
N ILE A 86 -9.56 0.28 -10.07
CA ILE A 86 -10.59 0.37 -9.02
C ILE A 86 -11.17 1.78 -9.02
N PRO A 87 -12.47 1.95 -9.30
CA PRO A 87 -13.13 3.24 -9.14
C PRO A 87 -13.05 3.73 -7.69
N PHE A 88 -12.72 4.99 -7.49
CA PHE A 88 -12.66 5.62 -6.18
C PHE A 88 -13.37 6.99 -6.23
N THR A 89 -13.92 7.45 -5.10
CA THR A 89 -14.66 8.71 -5.07
C THR A 89 -14.21 9.60 -3.93
N ASN A 90 -14.06 10.90 -4.20
CA ASN A 90 -13.85 11.97 -3.23
C ASN A 90 -15.08 12.92 -3.26
N PRO A 91 -16.19 12.58 -2.58
CA PRO A 91 -17.44 13.32 -2.70
C PRO A 91 -17.33 14.84 -2.49
N PHE A 92 -16.39 15.28 -1.64
CA PHE A 92 -16.18 16.68 -1.26
C PHE A 92 -14.95 17.32 -1.92
N ARG A 93 -14.28 16.61 -2.85
CA ARG A 93 -13.22 17.12 -3.75
C ARG A 93 -11.98 17.67 -3.04
N ARG A 94 -11.70 17.25 -1.81
CA ARG A 94 -10.48 17.61 -1.10
C ARG A 94 -10.14 16.56 -0.04
N THR A 95 -9.76 15.38 -0.50
CA THR A 95 -9.22 14.34 0.37
C THR A 95 -7.80 14.73 0.79
N THR A 96 -7.52 14.67 2.09
CA THR A 96 -6.21 15.01 2.66
C THR A 96 -5.59 13.89 3.48
N MET A 97 -6.30 12.76 3.60
CA MET A 97 -5.84 11.58 4.32
C MET A 97 -6.65 10.37 3.85
N ILE A 98 -5.96 9.25 3.67
CA ILE A 98 -6.55 7.91 3.54
C ILE A 98 -5.77 6.97 4.46
N GLY A 99 -6.44 6.35 5.42
CA GLY A 99 -5.87 5.37 6.33
C GLY A 99 -6.62 4.05 6.28
N TYR A 100 -5.91 2.94 6.22
CA TYR A 100 -6.49 1.60 6.29
C TYR A 100 -6.57 1.11 7.73
N ASN A 101 -7.68 0.46 8.08
CA ASN A 101 -7.86 -0.24 9.34
C ASN A 101 -7.96 -1.75 9.10
N HIS A 102 -6.90 -2.45 9.46
CA HIS A 102 -6.78 -3.89 9.26
C HIS A 102 -7.75 -4.73 10.10
N LYS A 103 -8.27 -4.20 11.22
CA LYS A 103 -9.22 -4.90 12.08
C LYS A 103 -10.62 -4.93 11.47
N ASN A 104 -11.05 -3.80 10.91
CA ASN A 104 -12.39 -3.66 10.32
C ASN A 104 -12.42 -3.91 8.82
N LYS A 105 -11.25 -3.94 8.16
CA LYS A 105 -11.10 -4.06 6.70
C LYS A 105 -11.75 -2.89 5.94
N GLU A 106 -11.49 -1.68 6.42
CA GLU A 106 -12.06 -0.43 5.92
C GLU A 106 -10.97 0.62 5.66
N LEU A 107 -11.20 1.52 4.69
CA LEU A 107 -10.48 2.77 4.58
C LEU A 107 -11.26 3.89 5.30
N TYR A 108 -10.55 4.69 6.08
CA TYR A 108 -11.03 5.96 6.60
C TYR A 108 -10.39 7.10 5.83
N THR A 109 -11.19 8.05 5.37
CA THR A 109 -10.69 9.24 4.68
C THR A 109 -11.15 10.51 5.36
N TRP A 110 -10.35 11.56 5.19
CA TRP A 110 -10.74 12.92 5.56
C TRP A 110 -10.90 13.75 4.28
N ASP A 111 -12.14 14.05 3.91
CA ASP A 111 -12.49 14.78 2.68
C ASP A 111 -13.22 16.08 3.01
N LYS A 112 -12.49 17.20 2.91
CA LYS A 112 -12.96 18.56 3.18
C LYS A 112 -13.72 18.72 4.51
N GLY A 113 -13.21 18.12 5.59
CA GLY A 113 -13.82 18.19 6.92
C GLY A 113 -14.85 17.09 7.22
N ASN A 114 -15.08 16.17 6.29
CA ASN A 114 -15.96 15.02 6.48
C ASN A 114 -15.11 13.76 6.62
N GLN A 115 -15.41 12.95 7.64
CA GLN A 115 -14.86 11.61 7.75
C GLN A 115 -15.73 10.64 6.95
N LEU A 116 -15.12 9.88 6.05
CA LEU A 116 -15.79 8.86 5.26
C LEU A 116 -15.18 7.49 5.53
N THR A 117 -15.99 6.45 5.34
CA THR A 117 -15.59 5.05 5.52
C THR A 117 -15.91 4.28 4.25
N TYR A 118 -14.92 3.56 3.73
CA TYR A 118 -15.04 2.72 2.55
C TYR A 118 -14.73 1.27 2.94
N PRO A 119 -15.73 0.38 2.98
CA PRO A 119 -15.50 -1.05 3.16
C PRO A 119 -14.67 -1.62 2.01
N ILE A 120 -13.69 -2.48 2.32
CA ILE A 120 -12.84 -3.13 1.31
C ILE A 120 -13.35 -4.54 1.05
N ARG A 121 -13.40 -4.93 -0.22
CA ARG A 121 -13.61 -6.32 -0.63
C ARG A 121 -12.34 -6.88 -1.25
N TYR A 122 -11.82 -7.95 -0.66
CA TYR A 122 -10.70 -8.69 -1.22
C TYR A 122 -11.15 -9.56 -2.38
N HIS A 123 -10.28 -9.70 -3.37
CA HIS A 123 -10.36 -10.79 -4.32
C HIS A 123 -9.39 -11.85 -3.85
N ASP A 124 -9.86 -13.07 -3.65
CA ASP A 124 -8.97 -14.21 -3.44
C ASP A 124 -8.19 -14.42 -4.73
N GLN A 125 -6.95 -13.93 -4.77
CA GLN A 125 -5.98 -14.37 -5.73
C GLN A 125 -5.56 -15.78 -5.29
N GLY A 126 -6.32 -16.77 -5.75
CA GLY A 126 -6.22 -18.14 -5.27
C GLY A 126 -4.80 -18.65 -5.20
N LEU A 127 -4.38 -19.03 -4.00
CA LEU A 127 -3.39 -20.09 -3.75
C LEU A 127 -3.85 -21.45 -4.34
N ALA A 128 -5.05 -21.53 -4.91
CA ALA A 128 -5.66 -22.70 -5.53
C ALA A 128 -4.96 -23.22 -6.80
N ASN A 129 -3.94 -22.54 -7.31
CA ASN A 129 -3.12 -23.04 -8.43
C ASN A 129 -1.81 -23.71 -8.00
N GLN A 130 -1.57 -23.92 -6.69
CA GLN A 130 -0.38 -24.63 -6.20
C GLN A 130 -0.66 -25.91 -5.41
N THR A 131 -1.92 -26.29 -5.19
CA THR A 131 -2.25 -27.52 -4.42
C THR A 131 -2.20 -28.82 -5.23
N ASN A 132 -1.78 -28.80 -6.50
CA ASN A 132 -1.70 -30.03 -7.33
C ASN A 132 -0.30 -30.38 -7.85
N LYS A 133 0.76 -29.70 -7.41
CA LYS A 133 2.14 -30.17 -7.59
C LYS A 133 3.00 -29.66 -6.43
N GLU A 134 3.42 -30.61 -5.59
CA GLU A 134 4.50 -30.55 -4.58
C GLU A 134 4.06 -31.04 -3.20
N GLU A 135 3.64 -32.31 -3.12
CA GLU A 135 3.98 -33.11 -1.94
C GLU A 135 5.41 -33.61 -2.14
N GLN A 136 6.36 -33.02 -1.38
CA GLN A 136 7.65 -33.55 -0.90
C GLN A 136 8.77 -32.50 -1.00
N GLY A 137 9.01 -31.81 0.10
CA GLY A 137 10.19 -30.97 0.31
C GLY A 137 9.98 -30.05 1.50
N THR A 138 10.82 -30.16 2.52
CA THR A 138 10.87 -29.32 3.73
C THR A 138 10.77 -27.82 3.37
N ALA A 139 9.62 -27.22 3.65
CA ALA A 139 9.33 -25.82 3.38
C ALA A 139 9.69 -24.94 4.58
N ASP A 140 10.98 -24.81 4.87
CA ASP A 140 11.51 -23.70 5.66
C ASP A 140 12.52 -22.95 4.79
N SER A 141 12.33 -21.62 4.69
CA SER A 141 13.23 -20.57 4.14
C SER A 141 13.03 -20.00 2.72
N ALA A 142 12.13 -20.49 1.86
CA ALA A 142 12.07 -20.00 0.46
C ALA A 142 11.15 -18.77 0.20
N TYR A 143 10.50 -18.19 1.21
CA TYR A 143 9.55 -17.07 1.03
C TYR A 143 10.18 -15.66 1.14
N TYR A 144 11.49 -15.56 1.37
CA TYR A 144 12.18 -14.31 1.70
C TYR A 144 13.18 -13.85 0.63
N ASN A 145 12.75 -13.76 -0.62
CA ASN A 145 13.43 -12.87 -1.56
C ASN A 145 12.75 -11.50 -1.51
N GLN A 146 12.84 -10.86 -0.35
CA GLN A 146 12.27 -9.55 -0.10
C GLN A 146 13.14 -8.49 -0.79
N THR A 147 12.51 -7.62 -1.57
CA THR A 147 13.21 -6.63 -2.40
C THR A 147 13.51 -5.32 -1.67
N GLY A 148 13.09 -5.21 -0.41
CA GLY A 148 13.42 -4.07 0.43
C GLY A 148 14.91 -4.10 0.76
N PHE A 149 15.57 -2.95 0.71
CA PHE A 149 16.93 -2.87 1.24
C PHE A 149 16.84 -2.85 2.77
N GLU A 150 17.58 -3.74 3.44
CA GLU A 150 17.90 -3.60 4.87
C GLU A 150 18.77 -2.34 5.04
N VAL A 151 18.56 -1.62 6.14
CA VAL A 151 19.34 -0.43 6.48
C VAL A 151 20.14 -0.76 7.73
N ASP A 152 21.47 -0.85 7.58
CA ASP A 152 22.45 -1.09 8.66
C ASP A 152 22.46 0.01 9.73
#